data_AF-A0A8I1SSK5-F1
#
_entry.id   AF-A0A8I1SSK5-F1
#
_cell.length_a   1.000
_cell.length_b   1.000
_cell.length_c   1.000
_cell.angle_alpha   90.00
_cell.angle_beta   90.00
_cell.angle_gamma   90.00
#
_symmetry.space_group_name_H-M   'P 1'
#
loop_
_entity.id
_entity.type
_entity.pdbx_description
1 polymer ?
#
loop_
_entity_poly.entity_id
_entity_poly.type
_entity_poly.pdbx_seq_one_letter_code
_entity_poly.pdbx_strand_id
1 'polypeptide(L)'
;MKRSPTCRSANSGGFSLIELLVAVAVLALMTLMLGQLFSTVNTTWLGGQARVDNFSKSRVLLDLLSEDLRKGVYRSDLCSFPNSQIALYTQRAGFSKGATNLRDVSLVAYSLQPDTTLQRADYAVTFANPSGVTFGNTNSLPETANAIARDTVSGVLGFQVLFLGTNGSLTSTYDAANGLRGFAVGLAVVDQRTLDKLSADQISKLQSDFRSQVSGTNSIRADWQHYLNSQVSWDNYPRDLASGLKIFERYVPLR
;
A
#
# COMPACT_ATOMS: atom_id res chain seq x y z
N MET A 1 -81.08 -26.60 -45.79
CA MET A 1 -80.08 -25.52 -45.57
C MET A 1 -79.52 -25.60 -44.16
N LYS A 2 -78.27 -26.05 -43.96
CA LYS A 2 -77.29 -25.51 -42.99
C LYS A 2 -75.98 -26.30 -43.12
N ARG A 3 -74.88 -25.55 -43.18
CA ARG A 3 -73.57 -25.92 -43.73
C ARG A 3 -72.71 -26.70 -42.73
N SER A 4 -71.96 -27.69 -43.21
CA SER A 4 -70.88 -28.34 -42.46
C SER A 4 -69.76 -27.35 -42.12
N PRO A 5 -69.12 -27.48 -40.95
CA PRO A 5 -67.94 -26.69 -40.60
C PRO A 5 -66.73 -27.25 -41.34
N THR A 6 -66.08 -26.42 -42.16
CA THR A 6 -64.78 -26.75 -42.74
C THR A 6 -63.70 -26.47 -41.70
N CYS A 7 -63.08 -27.53 -41.16
CA CYS A 7 -61.84 -27.41 -40.42
C CYS A 7 -60.76 -26.85 -41.36
N ARG A 8 -60.31 -25.62 -41.10
CA ARG A 8 -59.14 -25.06 -41.76
C ARG A 8 -57.91 -25.81 -41.25
N SER A 9 -57.27 -26.56 -42.15
CA SER A 9 -55.91 -27.05 -41.94
C SER A 9 -55.00 -25.84 -41.74
N ALA A 10 -54.49 -25.66 -40.53
CA ALA A 10 -53.43 -24.70 -40.28
C ALA A 10 -52.17 -25.23 -40.98
N ASN A 11 -51.71 -24.55 -42.03
CA ASN A 11 -50.42 -24.85 -42.63
C ASN A 11 -49.34 -24.73 -41.56
N SER A 12 -48.77 -25.86 -41.14
CA SER A 12 -47.53 -25.87 -40.36
C SER A 12 -46.40 -25.48 -41.30
N GLY A 13 -46.16 -24.16 -41.44
CA GLY A 13 -44.98 -23.65 -42.12
C GLY A 13 -43.74 -24.11 -41.36
N GLY A 14 -43.05 -25.13 -41.88
CA GLY A 14 -41.75 -25.52 -41.38
C GLY A 14 -40.69 -24.50 -41.78
N PHE A 15 -39.75 -24.21 -40.89
CA PHE A 15 -38.62 -23.34 -41.19
C PHE A 15 -37.76 -23.95 -42.30
N SER A 16 -37.35 -23.14 -43.26
CA SER A 16 -36.38 -23.54 -44.28
C SER A 16 -35.00 -23.72 -43.65
N LEU A 17 -34.17 -24.59 -44.25
CA LEU A 17 -32.79 -24.80 -43.83
C LEU A 17 -31.97 -23.50 -43.82
N ILE A 18 -32.28 -22.57 -44.72
CA ILE A 18 -31.58 -21.29 -44.80
C ILE A 18 -31.99 -20.34 -43.67
N GLU A 19 -33.25 -20.30 -43.27
CA GLU A 19 -33.70 -19.53 -42.10
C GLU A 19 -33.06 -20.07 -40.80
N LEU A 20 -32.95 -21.39 -40.67
CA LEU A 20 -32.29 -22.02 -39.53
C LEU A 20 -30.79 -21.71 -39.51
N LEU A 21 -30.11 -21.74 -40.67
CA LEU A 21 -28.70 -21.38 -40.78
C LEU A 21 -28.45 -19.91 -40.42
N VAL A 22 -29.29 -19.01 -40.92
CA VAL A 22 -29.21 -17.57 -40.62
C VAL A 22 -29.47 -17.33 -39.12
N ALA A 23 -30.48 -17.97 -38.54
CA ALA A 23 -30.79 -17.84 -37.11
C ALA A 23 -29.61 -18.31 -36.22
N VAL A 24 -28.98 -19.44 -36.55
CA VAL A 24 -27.81 -19.94 -35.82
C VAL A 24 -26.60 -19.01 -36.00
N ALA A 25 -26.39 -18.46 -37.20
CA ALA A 25 -25.30 -17.51 -37.44
C ALA A 25 -25.46 -16.22 -36.63
N VAL A 26 -26.67 -15.66 -36.59
CA VAL A 26 -26.98 -14.47 -35.78
C VAL A 26 -26.82 -14.79 -34.29
N LEU A 27 -27.31 -15.95 -33.84
CA LEU A 27 -27.16 -16.38 -32.45
C LEU A 27 -25.68 -16.52 -32.07
N ALA A 28 -24.86 -17.16 -32.90
CA ALA A 28 -23.42 -17.32 -32.68
C ALA A 28 -22.69 -15.97 -32.61
N LEU A 29 -23.08 -15.02 -33.46
CA LEU A 29 -22.53 -13.67 -33.44
C LEU A 29 -22.92 -12.94 -32.15
N MET A 30 -24.19 -13.02 -31.74
CA MET A 30 -24.66 -12.41 -30.50
C MET A 30 -23.96 -13.01 -29.26
N THR A 31 -23.79 -14.33 -29.19
CA THR A 31 -23.11 -14.97 -28.07
C THR A 31 -21.63 -14.59 -28.00
N LEU A 32 -20.95 -14.48 -29.15
CA LEU A 32 -19.57 -13.98 -29.20
C LEU A 32 -19.46 -12.55 -28.67
N MET A 33 -20.36 -11.66 -29.10
CA MET A 33 -20.38 -10.27 -28.63
C MET A 33 -20.64 -10.19 -27.12
N LEU A 34 -21.61 -10.96 -26.60
CA LEU A 34 -21.88 -11.01 -25.16
C LEU A 34 -20.69 -11.57 -24.37
N GLY A 35 -20.00 -12.58 -24.89
CA GLY A 35 -18.79 -13.13 -24.28
C GLY A 35 -17.67 -12.10 -24.19
N GLN A 36 -17.47 -11.30 -25.24
CA GLN A 36 -16.49 -10.21 -25.23
C GLN A 36 -16.85 -9.12 -24.22
N LEU A 37 -18.12 -8.69 -24.18
CA LEU A 37 -18.60 -7.72 -23.20
C LEU A 37 -18.39 -8.21 -21.76
N PHE A 38 -18.70 -9.47 -21.48
CA PHE A 38 -18.49 -10.05 -20.16
C PHE A 38 -17.01 -10.05 -19.76
N SER A 39 -16.12 -10.40 -20.69
CA SER A 39 -14.67 -10.36 -20.47
C SER A 39 -14.19 -8.94 -20.13
N THR A 40 -14.63 -7.93 -20.89
CA THR A 40 -14.30 -6.52 -20.64
C THR A 40 -14.84 -6.01 -19.30
N VAL A 41 -16.07 -6.39 -18.93
CA VAL A 41 -16.66 -6.03 -17.63
C VAL A 41 -15.85 -6.66 -16.50
N ASN A 42 -15.48 -7.94 -16.63
CA ASN A 42 -14.71 -8.65 -15.61
C ASN A 42 -13.32 -8.04 -15.41
N THR A 43 -12.59 -7.72 -16.48
CA THR A 43 -11.26 -7.08 -16.37
C THR A 43 -11.36 -5.69 -15.76
N THR A 44 -12.38 -4.91 -16.14
CA THR A 44 -12.64 -3.58 -15.58
C THR A 44 -12.99 -3.67 -14.09
N TRP A 45 -13.85 -4.61 -13.71
CA TRP A 45 -14.22 -4.86 -12.31
C TRP A 45 -13.00 -5.22 -11.46
N LEU A 46 -12.21 -6.20 -11.91
CA LEU A 46 -11.00 -6.64 -11.19
C LEU A 46 -9.97 -5.51 -11.07
N GLY A 47 -9.78 -4.72 -12.13
CA GLY A 47 -8.91 -3.53 -12.08
C GLY A 47 -9.43 -2.46 -11.10
N GLY A 48 -10.74 -2.26 -11.05
CA GLY A 48 -11.39 -1.37 -10.08
C GLY A 48 -11.18 -1.82 -8.64
N GLN A 49 -11.35 -3.13 -8.38
CA GLN A 49 -11.14 -3.72 -7.07
C GLN A 49 -9.67 -3.57 -6.61
N ALA A 50 -8.71 -3.89 -7.47
CA ALA A 50 -7.28 -3.72 -7.18
C ALA A 50 -6.93 -2.27 -6.86
N ARG A 51 -7.51 -1.31 -7.59
CA ARG A 51 -7.35 0.12 -7.31
C ARG A 51 -7.91 0.47 -5.93
N VAL A 52 -9.15 0.09 -5.63
CA VAL A 52 -9.78 0.40 -4.34
C VAL A 52 -9.00 -0.18 -3.17
N ASP A 53 -8.51 -1.42 -3.29
CA ASP A 53 -7.66 -2.07 -2.28
C ASP A 53 -6.39 -1.26 -2.02
N ASN A 54 -5.61 -0.98 -3.07
CA ASN A 54 -4.38 -0.18 -2.98
C ASN A 54 -4.60 1.20 -2.37
N PHE A 55 -5.66 1.91 -2.77
CA PHE A 55 -5.97 3.23 -2.22
C PHE A 55 -6.37 3.14 -0.74
N SER A 56 -7.11 2.12 -0.33
CA SER A 56 -7.53 1.92 1.05
C SER A 56 -6.33 1.62 1.96
N LYS A 57 -5.47 0.69 1.52
CA LYS A 57 -4.20 0.33 2.18
C LYS A 57 -3.31 1.56 2.40
N SER A 58 -3.04 2.30 1.33
CA SER A 58 -2.19 3.48 1.38
C SER A 58 -2.77 4.60 2.23
N ARG A 59 -4.09 4.81 2.17
CA ARG A 59 -4.73 5.87 2.96
C ARG A 59 -4.56 5.62 4.46
N VAL A 60 -4.87 4.40 4.93
CA VAL A 60 -4.75 4.04 6.34
C VAL A 60 -3.31 4.19 6.83
N LEU A 61 -2.34 3.66 6.07
CA LEU A 61 -0.93 3.72 6.44
C LEU A 61 -0.38 5.15 6.44
N LEU A 62 -0.67 5.93 5.39
CA LEU A 62 -0.18 7.30 5.29
C LEU A 62 -0.84 8.19 6.33
N ASP A 63 -2.13 8.01 6.65
CA ASP A 63 -2.82 8.76 7.70
C ASP A 63 -2.20 8.46 9.07
N LEU A 64 -2.03 7.18 9.39
CA LEU A 64 -1.43 6.72 10.65
C LEU A 64 0.00 7.24 10.84
N LEU A 65 0.85 7.09 9.83
CA LEU A 65 2.23 7.55 9.90
C LEU A 65 2.32 9.08 9.92
N SER A 66 1.49 9.78 9.13
CA SER A 66 1.45 11.25 9.17
C SER A 66 1.04 11.77 10.54
N GLU A 67 0.09 11.10 11.20
CA GLU A 67 -0.33 11.47 12.55
C GLU A 67 0.81 11.27 13.55
N ASP A 68 1.49 10.12 13.53
CA ASP A 68 2.59 9.84 14.45
C ASP A 68 3.78 10.80 14.25
N LEU A 69 4.11 11.11 12.98
CA LEU A 69 5.15 12.09 12.63
C LEU A 69 4.75 13.52 13.05
N ARG A 70 3.48 13.92 12.87
CA ARG A 70 3.02 15.25 13.31
C ARG A 70 3.02 15.41 14.82
N LYS A 71 2.73 14.33 15.55
CA LYS A 71 2.76 14.29 17.01
C LYS A 71 4.15 13.91 17.54
N GLY A 72 5.15 13.81 16.67
CA GLY A 72 6.52 13.48 17.04
C GLY A 72 7.14 14.53 17.97
N VAL A 73 7.94 14.08 18.92
CA VAL A 73 8.70 14.94 19.84
C VAL A 73 10.12 15.07 19.32
N TYR A 74 10.41 16.16 18.61
CA TYR A 74 11.71 16.45 18.01
C TYR A 74 12.50 17.40 18.91
N ARG A 75 13.21 16.85 19.90
CA ARG A 75 14.09 17.63 20.79
C ARG A 75 15.53 17.16 20.64
N SER A 76 16.49 18.06 20.83
CA SER A 76 17.92 17.74 20.72
C SER A 76 18.43 16.79 21.81
N ASP A 77 17.72 16.66 22.93
CA ASP A 77 18.03 15.73 24.01
C ASP A 77 17.38 14.35 23.84
N LEU A 78 16.55 14.15 22.81
CA LEU A 78 15.90 12.89 22.50
C LEU A 78 16.38 12.36 21.15
N CYS A 79 16.74 11.07 21.11
CA CYS A 79 17.03 10.43 19.82
C CYS A 79 15.76 10.34 18.97
N SER A 80 15.89 10.68 17.69
CA SER A 80 14.88 10.46 16.66
C SER A 80 15.56 9.81 15.46
N PHE A 81 14.93 8.80 14.89
CA PHE A 81 15.36 8.11 13.67
C PHE A 81 16.79 7.50 13.71
N PRO A 82 17.15 6.70 14.73
CA PRO A 82 18.48 6.10 14.82
C PRO A 82 18.75 5.15 13.66
N ASN A 83 19.97 5.17 13.11
CA ASN A 83 20.41 4.24 12.05
C ASN A 83 19.44 4.14 10.85
N SER A 84 18.82 5.26 10.46
CA SER A 84 17.80 5.34 9.41
C SER A 84 16.55 4.47 9.67
N GLN A 85 16.32 4.05 10.91
CA GLN A 85 15.07 3.43 11.32
C GLN A 85 14.01 4.50 11.52
N ILE A 86 12.77 4.20 11.14
CA ILE A 86 11.66 5.10 11.37
C ILE A 86 11.12 4.88 12.78
N ALA A 87 11.85 5.42 13.76
CA ALA A 87 11.51 5.31 15.17
C ALA A 87 11.63 6.68 15.88
N LEU A 88 10.63 7.03 16.69
CA LEU A 88 10.55 8.30 17.39
C LEU A 88 9.62 8.24 18.59
N TYR A 89 9.76 9.19 19.52
CA TYR A 89 8.72 9.45 20.52
C TYR A 89 7.61 10.29 19.92
N THR A 90 6.36 9.97 20.25
CA THR A 90 5.17 10.67 19.79
C THR A 90 4.21 10.94 20.96
N GLN A 91 3.46 12.03 20.88
CA GLN A 91 2.44 12.45 21.86
C GLN A 91 1.12 11.69 21.67
N ARG A 92 1.22 10.37 21.53
CA ARG A 92 0.09 9.46 21.49
C ARG A 92 0.27 8.42 22.58
N ALA A 93 -0.83 8.06 23.24
CA ALA A 93 -0.84 6.93 24.16
C ALA A 93 -0.43 5.66 23.40
N GLY A 94 0.60 4.99 23.92
CA GLY A 94 1.05 3.70 23.41
C GLY A 94 0.44 2.54 24.17
N PHE A 95 0.76 1.35 23.72
CA PHE A 95 0.49 0.11 24.42
C PHE A 95 1.72 -0.33 25.20
N SER A 96 1.50 -0.87 26.39
CA SER A 96 2.52 -1.61 27.15
C SER A 96 1.83 -2.73 27.92
N LYS A 97 2.39 -3.93 27.83
CA LYS A 97 1.78 -5.14 28.42
C LYS A 97 1.79 -5.04 29.94
N GLY A 98 0.60 -5.00 30.54
CA GLY A 98 0.43 -4.99 32.00
C GLY A 98 0.66 -3.64 32.68
N ALA A 99 0.77 -2.53 31.93
CA ALA A 99 0.95 -1.20 32.50
C ALA A 99 -0.40 -0.56 32.91
N THR A 100 -0.48 -0.07 34.15
CA THR A 100 -1.68 0.59 34.71
C THR A 100 -1.61 2.11 34.70
N ASN A 101 -0.40 2.69 34.60
CA ASN A 101 -0.14 4.13 34.59
C ASN A 101 0.45 4.58 33.24
N LEU A 102 -0.33 4.37 32.18
CA LEU A 102 0.04 4.79 30.82
C LEU A 102 0.06 6.33 30.72
N ARG A 103 0.83 6.83 29.77
CA ARG A 103 0.94 8.26 29.45
C ARG A 103 0.66 8.47 27.98
N ASP A 104 0.36 9.71 27.63
CA ASP A 104 0.14 10.14 26.25
C ASP A 104 1.45 10.28 25.46
N VAL A 105 2.58 9.75 25.96
CA VAL A 105 3.83 9.68 25.22
C VAL A 105 4.22 8.22 25.04
N SER A 106 4.48 7.84 23.80
CA SER A 106 4.98 6.51 23.45
C SER A 106 6.08 6.57 22.41
N LEU A 107 6.94 5.58 22.44
CA LEU A 107 7.85 5.27 21.36
C LEU A 107 7.09 4.50 20.28
N VAL A 108 7.30 4.88 19.03
CA VAL A 108 6.77 4.17 17.87
C VAL A 108 7.91 3.82 16.93
N ALA A 109 7.82 2.65 16.29
CA ALA A 109 8.77 2.22 15.28
C ALA A 109 8.03 1.58 14.10
N TYR A 110 8.48 1.87 12.89
CA TYR A 110 7.93 1.29 11.66
C TYR A 110 8.97 0.39 11.00
N SER A 111 8.53 -0.81 10.63
CA SER A 111 9.37 -1.79 9.93
C SER A 111 8.56 -2.49 8.86
N LEU A 112 9.08 -2.49 7.64
CA LEU A 112 8.54 -3.32 6.56
C LEU A 112 9.09 -4.74 6.73
N GLN A 113 8.20 -5.71 6.83
CA GLN A 113 8.56 -7.10 6.99
C GLN A 113 8.75 -7.81 5.63
N PRO A 114 9.52 -8.93 5.61
CA PRO A 114 9.73 -9.71 4.39
C PRO A 114 8.44 -10.26 3.77
N ASP A 115 7.38 -10.41 4.57
CA ASP A 115 6.06 -10.88 4.14
C ASP A 115 5.17 -9.76 3.56
N THR A 116 5.74 -8.58 3.28
CA THR A 116 5.05 -7.36 2.78
C THR A 116 4.13 -6.67 3.79
N THR A 117 4.13 -7.10 5.05
CA THR A 117 3.41 -6.38 6.10
C THR A 117 4.21 -5.17 6.56
N LEU A 118 3.61 -3.98 6.49
CA LEU A 118 4.16 -2.85 7.21
C LEU A 118 3.68 -2.98 8.65
N GLN A 119 4.62 -3.11 9.58
CA GLN A 119 4.33 -3.17 11.00
C GLN A 119 4.60 -1.83 11.67
N ARG A 120 3.72 -1.50 12.61
CA ARG A 120 3.92 -0.40 13.56
C ARG A 120 4.07 -1.00 14.94
N ALA A 121 5.25 -0.86 15.52
CA ALA A 121 5.51 -1.22 16.91
C ALA A 121 5.34 -0.01 17.82
N ASP A 122 4.89 -0.24 19.04
CA ASP A 122 4.76 0.79 20.05
C ASP A 122 5.15 0.33 21.45
N TYR A 123 5.64 1.29 22.23
CA TYR A 123 6.01 1.12 23.62
C TYR A 123 5.57 2.35 24.42
N ALA A 124 4.66 2.16 25.37
CA ALA A 124 4.24 3.24 26.25
C ALA A 124 5.32 3.55 27.30
N VAL A 125 5.69 4.83 27.41
CA VAL A 125 6.60 5.29 28.45
C VAL A 125 5.84 5.36 29.78
N THR A 126 6.40 4.76 30.83
CA THR A 126 5.83 4.82 32.20
C THR A 126 6.81 5.51 33.14
N PHE A 127 6.30 6.35 34.05
CA PHE A 127 7.11 7.01 35.09
C PHE A 127 7.31 6.11 36.33
N ALA A 128 7.11 4.80 36.22
CA ALA A 128 7.15 3.89 37.37
C ALA A 128 8.56 3.67 37.94
N ASN A 129 9.61 4.18 37.29
CA ASN A 129 10.99 4.06 37.77
C ASN A 129 11.34 5.27 38.68
N PRO A 130 11.61 5.06 39.98
CA PRO A 130 12.01 6.14 40.89
C PRO A 130 13.38 6.76 40.55
N SER A 131 14.16 6.14 39.66
CA SER A 131 15.46 6.63 39.18
C SER A 131 15.37 7.63 38.00
N GLY A 132 14.16 8.01 37.59
CA GLY A 132 13.91 8.90 36.45
C GLY A 132 13.61 8.13 35.15
N VAL A 133 13.04 8.83 34.16
CA VAL A 133 12.85 8.28 32.81
C VAL A 133 14.15 8.46 32.05
N THR A 134 14.83 7.35 31.77
CA THR A 134 15.98 7.36 30.88
C THR A 134 15.49 7.35 29.45
N PHE A 135 15.26 8.53 28.89
CA PHE A 135 15.15 8.66 27.45
C PHE A 135 16.49 8.22 26.83
N GLY A 136 16.44 7.46 25.72
CA GLY A 136 17.65 6.95 25.05
C GLY A 136 18.73 8.02 24.85
N ASN A 137 20.00 7.60 24.71
CA ASN A 137 21.05 8.55 24.33
C ASN A 137 20.77 9.12 22.93
N THR A 138 21.33 10.27 22.57
CA THR A 138 21.07 10.96 21.28
C THR A 138 21.22 10.10 20.02
N ASN A 139 21.92 8.95 20.12
CA ASN A 139 22.27 8.10 18.99
C ASN A 139 21.58 6.73 18.98
N SER A 140 20.78 6.37 20.00
CA SER A 140 20.12 5.07 20.06
C SER A 140 18.82 5.09 20.85
N LEU A 141 17.85 4.31 20.38
CA LEU A 141 16.57 4.07 21.04
C LEU A 141 16.51 2.62 21.55
N PRO A 142 17.17 2.29 22.67
CA PRO A 142 17.19 0.91 23.20
C PRO A 142 15.80 0.40 23.58
N GLU A 143 14.88 1.31 23.92
CA GLU A 143 13.48 0.99 24.25
C GLU A 143 12.70 0.39 23.06
N THR A 144 13.20 0.50 21.82
CA THR A 144 12.59 -0.16 20.65
C THR A 144 12.55 -1.69 20.82
N ALA A 145 13.46 -2.27 21.59
CA ALA A 145 13.44 -3.70 21.90
C ALA A 145 12.22 -4.13 22.73
N ASN A 146 11.60 -3.19 23.45
CA ASN A 146 10.38 -3.42 24.23
C ASN A 146 9.10 -3.06 23.46
N ALA A 147 9.24 -2.55 22.23
CA ALA A 147 8.10 -2.17 21.41
C ALA A 147 7.39 -3.41 20.88
N ILE A 148 6.07 -3.42 21.00
CA ILE A 148 5.23 -4.55 20.58
C ILE A 148 4.77 -4.26 19.15
N ALA A 149 5.30 -5.02 18.19
CA ALA A 149 4.91 -4.93 16.80
C ALA A 149 3.44 -5.33 16.59
N ARG A 150 2.73 -4.56 15.78
CA ARG A 150 1.40 -4.89 15.28
C ARG A 150 1.35 -4.79 13.78
N ASP A 151 0.71 -5.79 13.17
CA ASP A 151 0.44 -5.78 11.74
C ASP A 151 -0.55 -4.68 11.41
N THR A 152 -0.17 -3.82 10.48
CA THR A 152 -1.04 -2.75 10.03
C THR A 152 -1.74 -3.15 8.74
N VAL A 153 -0.96 -3.41 7.68
CA VAL A 153 -1.48 -3.70 6.33
C VAL A 153 -0.45 -4.57 5.58
N SER A 154 -0.93 -5.56 4.83
CA SER A 154 -0.15 -6.39 3.91
C SER A 154 -0.13 -5.83 2.48
N GLY A 155 0.81 -6.30 1.66
CA GLY A 155 0.96 -5.86 0.26
C GLY A 155 1.74 -4.57 0.11
N VAL A 156 2.59 -4.22 1.07
CA VAL A 156 3.56 -3.13 0.96
C VAL A 156 4.87 -3.69 0.41
N LEU A 157 5.29 -3.19 -0.74
CA LEU A 157 6.55 -3.58 -1.40
C LEU A 157 7.64 -2.53 -1.24
N GLY A 158 7.30 -1.29 -0.91
CA GLY A 158 8.27 -0.22 -0.68
C GLY A 158 7.77 0.73 0.38
N PHE A 159 8.65 1.08 1.31
CA PHE A 159 8.38 2.05 2.37
C PHE A 159 9.64 2.86 2.62
N GLN A 160 9.56 4.18 2.47
CA GLN A 160 10.67 5.09 2.73
C GLN A 160 10.17 6.42 3.28
N VAL A 161 10.99 7.04 4.13
CA VAL A 161 10.80 8.41 4.60
C VAL A 161 12.04 9.22 4.25
N LEU A 162 11.84 10.42 3.70
CA LEU A 162 12.86 11.45 3.53
C LEU A 162 12.58 12.60 4.50
N PHE A 163 13.64 13.25 4.94
CA PHE A 163 13.63 14.36 5.87
C PHE A 163 13.82 15.66 5.11
N LEU A 164 12.94 16.64 5.32
CA LEU A 164 13.06 17.97 4.77
C LEU A 164 13.70 18.90 5.80
N GLY A 165 14.92 19.33 5.54
CA GLY A 165 15.68 20.22 6.40
C GLY A 165 15.26 21.69 6.29
N THR A 166 15.72 22.52 7.24
CA THR A 166 15.49 23.97 7.26
C THR A 166 16.13 24.71 6.11
N ASN A 167 17.24 24.19 5.59
CA ASN A 167 17.93 24.64 4.38
C ASN A 167 17.17 24.26 3.07
N GLY A 168 16.07 23.53 3.16
CA GLY A 168 15.30 23.05 2.01
C GLY A 168 15.84 21.78 1.36
N SER A 169 16.89 21.14 1.92
CA SER A 169 17.38 19.87 1.40
C SER A 169 16.46 18.72 1.82
N LEU A 170 16.16 17.82 0.88
CA LEU A 170 15.69 16.48 1.19
C LEU A 170 16.90 15.59 1.49
N THR A 171 16.77 14.69 2.46
CA THR A 171 17.78 13.68 2.79
C THR A 171 17.13 12.36 3.21
N SER A 172 17.80 11.23 2.94
CA SER A 172 17.35 9.89 3.40
C SER A 172 17.80 9.55 4.82
N THR A 173 18.72 10.34 5.37
CA THR A 173 19.21 10.23 6.74
C THR A 173 18.80 11.48 7.51
N TYR A 174 18.30 11.27 8.73
CA TYR A 174 17.96 12.37 9.62
C TYR A 174 19.23 13.01 10.17
N ASP A 175 19.34 14.33 9.99
CA ASP A 175 20.40 15.14 10.56
C ASP A 175 19.80 16.08 11.61
N ALA A 176 20.09 15.84 12.88
CA ALA A 176 19.58 16.66 13.98
C ALA A 176 20.14 18.09 13.99
N ALA A 177 21.29 18.34 13.35
CA ALA A 177 21.89 19.67 13.24
C ALA A 177 21.16 20.52 12.19
N ASN A 178 20.65 19.89 11.14
CA ASN A 178 19.78 20.52 10.16
C ASN A 178 18.33 20.40 10.61
N GLY A 179 17.82 21.44 11.27
CA GLY A 179 16.46 21.46 11.81
C GLY A 179 15.41 20.92 10.84
N LEU A 180 14.40 20.24 11.37
CA LEU A 180 13.42 19.49 10.59
C LEU A 180 12.19 20.35 10.27
N ARG A 181 11.81 20.46 9.00
CA ARG A 181 10.60 21.17 8.54
C ARG A 181 9.48 20.25 8.10
N GLY A 182 9.78 18.99 7.81
CA GLY A 182 8.78 18.03 7.40
C GLY A 182 9.37 16.73 6.89
N PHE A 183 8.49 15.90 6.37
CA PHE A 183 8.82 14.59 5.83
C PHE A 183 8.21 14.40 4.45
N ALA A 184 8.89 13.65 3.59
CA ALA A 184 8.26 13.01 2.45
C ALA A 184 8.15 11.51 2.76
N VAL A 185 6.93 10.98 2.72
CA VAL A 185 6.65 9.57 2.96
C VAL A 185 6.27 8.93 1.63
N GLY A 186 7.00 7.88 1.24
CA GLY A 186 6.73 7.08 0.05
C GLY A 186 6.25 5.68 0.41
N LEU A 187 5.22 5.20 -0.29
CA LEU A 187 4.65 3.88 -0.12
C LEU A 187 4.36 3.24 -1.48
N ALA A 188 4.90 2.06 -1.74
CA ALA A 188 4.59 1.25 -2.91
C ALA A 188 3.75 0.06 -2.46
N VAL A 189 2.51 -0.01 -2.95
CA VAL A 189 1.54 -1.06 -2.57
C VAL A 189 1.03 -1.83 -3.77
N VAL A 190 0.63 -3.07 -3.50
CA VAL A 190 0.04 -3.98 -4.46
C VAL A 190 -1.23 -4.61 -3.90
N ASP A 191 -2.15 -4.94 -4.80
CA ASP A 191 -3.41 -5.59 -4.46
C ASP A 191 -3.16 -7.05 -4.05
N GLN A 192 -4.07 -7.61 -3.25
CA GLN A 192 -3.89 -8.96 -2.71
C GLN A 192 -3.74 -10.03 -3.83
N ARG A 193 -4.50 -9.93 -4.92
CA ARG A 193 -4.47 -10.92 -6.00
C ARG A 193 -3.14 -10.93 -6.73
N THR A 194 -2.55 -9.76 -6.94
CA THR A 194 -1.21 -9.66 -7.54
C THR A 194 -0.14 -10.12 -6.55
N LEU A 195 -0.29 -9.80 -5.25
CA LEU A 195 0.61 -10.26 -4.20
C LEU A 195 0.70 -11.79 -4.14
N ASP A 196 -0.44 -12.49 -4.24
CA ASP A 196 -0.51 -13.96 -4.20
C ASP A 196 0.24 -14.64 -5.37
N LYS A 197 0.56 -13.89 -6.43
CA LYS A 197 1.31 -14.38 -7.60
C LYS A 197 2.81 -14.13 -7.51
N LEU A 198 3.26 -13.35 -6.53
CA LEU A 198 4.68 -13.02 -6.36
C LEU A 198 5.39 -14.09 -5.53
N SER A 199 6.60 -14.44 -5.94
CA SER A 199 7.48 -15.29 -5.12
C SER A 199 8.17 -14.47 -4.03
N ALA A 200 8.63 -15.14 -2.97
CA ALA A 200 9.38 -14.51 -1.89
C ALA A 200 10.67 -13.81 -2.39
N ASP A 201 11.34 -14.38 -3.40
CA ASP A 201 12.54 -13.79 -4.01
C ASP A 201 12.22 -12.50 -4.77
N GLN A 202 11.12 -12.50 -5.54
CA GLN A 202 10.63 -11.30 -6.24
C GLN A 202 10.27 -10.19 -5.26
N ILE A 203 9.58 -10.53 -4.16
CA ILE A 203 9.22 -9.59 -3.10
C ILE A 203 10.48 -8.99 -2.47
N SER A 204 11.42 -9.85 -2.06
CA SER A 204 12.67 -9.42 -1.42
C SER A 204 13.50 -8.52 -2.35
N LYS A 205 13.56 -8.85 -3.64
CA LYS A 205 14.25 -8.05 -4.65
C LYS A 205 13.60 -6.68 -4.80
N LEU A 206 12.28 -6.62 -4.96
CA LEU A 206 11.54 -5.36 -5.09
C LEU A 206 11.71 -4.49 -3.84
N GLN A 207 11.59 -5.07 -2.63
CA GLN A 207 11.79 -4.34 -1.38
C GLN A 207 13.20 -3.76 -1.26
N SER A 208 14.23 -4.54 -1.61
CA SER A 208 15.63 -4.08 -1.62
C SER A 208 15.84 -2.97 -2.66
N ASP A 209 15.25 -3.11 -3.84
CA ASP A 209 15.39 -2.13 -4.91
C ASP A 209 14.68 -0.82 -4.55
N PHE A 210 13.43 -0.86 -4.06
CA PHE A 210 12.75 0.35 -3.61
C PHE A 210 13.51 1.08 -2.50
N ARG A 211 14.22 0.35 -1.62
CA ARG A 211 15.06 0.98 -0.59
C ARG A 211 16.32 1.62 -1.17
N SER A 212 16.97 0.97 -2.13
CA SER A 212 18.26 1.42 -2.68
C SER A 212 18.13 2.52 -3.75
N GLN A 213 16.98 2.59 -4.44
CA GLN A 213 16.77 3.50 -5.57
C GLN A 213 16.32 4.91 -5.16
N VAL A 214 16.22 5.20 -3.86
CA VAL A 214 15.86 6.54 -3.38
C VAL A 214 17.13 7.39 -3.26
N SER A 215 17.21 8.43 -4.10
CA SER A 215 18.35 9.35 -4.18
C SER A 215 18.52 10.21 -2.93
N GLY A 216 17.40 10.46 -2.23
CA GLY A 216 17.33 11.41 -1.13
C GLY A 216 17.32 12.87 -1.58
N THR A 217 17.46 13.19 -2.86
CA THR A 217 17.44 14.58 -3.39
C THR A 217 16.18 14.88 -4.19
N ASN A 218 15.57 13.86 -4.80
CA ASN A 218 14.31 13.96 -5.52
C ASN A 218 13.12 13.46 -4.68
N SER A 219 11.91 13.60 -5.25
CA SER A 219 10.71 12.91 -4.76
C SER A 219 10.91 11.39 -4.79
N ILE A 220 10.45 10.71 -3.75
CA ILE A 220 10.51 9.24 -3.66
C ILE A 220 9.73 8.62 -4.82
N ARG A 221 8.59 9.23 -5.17
CA ARG A 221 7.76 8.76 -6.28
C ARG A 221 8.48 8.87 -7.61
N ALA A 222 9.18 9.99 -7.86
CA ALA A 222 9.91 10.18 -9.11
C ALA A 222 11.02 9.14 -9.26
N ASP A 223 11.80 8.91 -8.21
CA ASP A 223 12.88 7.94 -8.18
C ASP A 223 12.37 6.50 -8.42
N TRP A 224 11.32 6.11 -7.72
CA TRP A 224 10.72 4.79 -7.90
C TRP A 224 10.06 4.61 -9.27
N GLN A 225 9.40 5.63 -9.81
CA GLN A 225 8.86 5.58 -11.17
C GLN A 225 9.97 5.44 -12.21
N HIS A 226 11.08 6.14 -12.03
CA HIS A 226 12.25 6.00 -12.89
C HIS A 226 12.77 4.55 -12.85
N TYR A 227 13.00 3.99 -11.66
CA TYR A 227 13.41 2.60 -11.48
C TYR A 227 12.46 1.60 -12.18
N LEU A 228 11.15 1.74 -11.96
CA LEU A 228 10.13 0.86 -12.57
C LEU A 228 10.12 0.92 -14.10
N ASN A 229 10.41 2.08 -14.68
CA ASN A 229 10.36 2.29 -16.12
C ASN A 229 11.67 1.91 -16.83
N SER A 230 12.82 2.05 -16.18
CA SER A 230 14.13 1.93 -16.84
C SER A 230 14.97 0.74 -16.38
N GLN A 231 14.73 0.18 -15.19
CA GLN A 231 15.61 -0.83 -14.58
C GLN A 231 14.91 -2.16 -14.28
N VAL A 232 13.57 -2.20 -14.30
CA VAL A 232 12.81 -3.43 -14.03
C VAL A 232 12.61 -4.25 -15.30
N SER A 233 13.15 -5.47 -15.30
CA SER A 233 12.84 -6.48 -16.31
C SER A 233 11.48 -7.14 -16.01
N TRP A 234 10.40 -6.56 -16.54
CA TRP A 234 9.02 -7.00 -16.29
C TRP A 234 8.73 -8.45 -16.70
N ASP A 235 9.53 -9.04 -17.59
CA ASP A 235 9.42 -10.45 -17.98
C ASP A 235 9.65 -11.42 -16.81
N ASN A 236 10.37 -10.98 -15.77
CA ASN A 236 10.62 -11.76 -14.56
C ASN A 236 9.47 -11.70 -13.55
N TYR A 237 8.41 -10.94 -13.83
CA TYR A 237 7.31 -10.70 -12.90
C TYR A 237 5.95 -11.09 -13.51
N PRO A 238 4.93 -11.36 -12.68
CA PRO A 238 3.57 -11.54 -13.17
C PRO A 238 3.12 -10.33 -13.99
N ARG A 239 2.50 -10.55 -15.15
CA ARG A 239 2.06 -9.48 -16.07
C ARG A 239 1.17 -8.43 -15.41
N ASP A 240 0.40 -8.86 -14.41
CA ASP A 240 -0.52 -7.98 -13.69
C ASP A 240 0.22 -6.98 -12.78
N LEU A 241 1.46 -7.27 -12.36
CA LEU A 241 2.23 -6.47 -11.41
C LEU A 241 2.47 -5.04 -11.88
N ALA A 242 2.88 -4.86 -13.15
CA ALA A 242 3.15 -3.53 -13.70
C ALA A 242 1.94 -2.60 -13.57
N SER A 243 0.73 -3.15 -13.75
CA SER A 243 -0.52 -2.42 -13.64
C SER A 243 -1.08 -2.35 -12.21
N GLY A 244 -0.83 -3.38 -11.39
CA GLY A 244 -1.34 -3.53 -10.03
C GLY A 244 -0.52 -2.77 -8.98
N LEU A 245 0.78 -2.57 -9.21
CA LEU A 245 1.64 -1.78 -8.34
C LEU A 245 1.28 -0.29 -8.41
N LYS A 246 1.13 0.34 -7.25
CA LYS A 246 0.84 1.76 -7.11
C LYS A 246 1.77 2.42 -6.11
N ILE A 247 2.35 3.54 -6.52
CA ILE A 247 3.20 4.38 -5.70
C ILE A 247 2.39 5.57 -5.19
N PHE A 248 2.48 5.80 -3.89
CA PHE A 248 1.90 6.93 -3.20
C PHE A 248 3.00 7.71 -2.49
N GLU A 249 2.87 9.02 -2.49
CA GLU A 249 3.76 9.91 -1.77
C GLU A 249 2.94 10.96 -1.04
N ARG A 250 3.36 11.30 0.18
CA ARG A 250 2.73 12.35 0.98
C ARG A 250 3.80 13.19 1.68
N TYR A 251 3.64 14.50 1.60
CA TYR A 251 4.43 15.44 2.38
C TYR A 251 3.73 15.77 3.69
N VAL A 252 4.48 15.63 4.79
CA VAL A 252 4.01 15.88 6.15
C VAL A 252 4.80 17.07 6.69
N PRO A 253 4.24 18.29 6.65
CA PRO A 253 4.91 19.45 7.23
C PRO A 253 4.87 19.38 8.76
N LEU A 254 5.95 19.83 9.39
CA LEU A 254 5.99 20.15 10.81
C LEU A 254 5.65 21.63 10.98
N ARG A 255 4.79 21.92 11.95
CA ARG A 255 4.40 23.30 12.28
C ARG A 255 5.47 23.98 13.13
#